data_AF-A0A4P9XMT3-F1
#
_entry.id   AF-A0A4P9XMT3-F1
#
_cell.length_a   1.000
_cell.length_b   1.000
_cell.length_c   1.000
_cell.angle_alpha   90.00
_cell.angle_beta   90.00
_cell.angle_gamma   90.00
#
_symmetry.space_group_name_H-M   'P 1'
#
loop_
_entity.id
_entity.type
_entity.pdbx_description
1 polymer ?
#
loop_
_entity_poly.entity_id
_entity_poly.type
_entity_poly.pdbx_seq_one_letter_code
_entity_poly.pdbx_strand_id
1 'polypeptide(L)' 'YFVHRTKSKVLPVYTDIRNGGTRHMTIIRRIEGDANVLAKELVVALNEPAIKAKELNNHVIVKGRRTIDVCRFLEAKGF' A
#
# COMPACT_ATOMS: atom_id res chain seq x y z
N TYR A 1 -9.91 -3.68 -8.54
CA TYR A 1 -8.52 -4.11 -8.34
C TYR A 1 -8.52 -5.28 -7.35
N PHE A 2 -7.46 -6.07 -7.31
CA PHE A 2 -7.28 -7.15 -6.35
C PHE A 2 -5.85 -7.14 -5.81
N VAL A 3 -5.67 -7.38 -4.51
CA VAL A 3 -4.34 -7.46 -3.89
C VAL A 3 -4.02 -8.91 -3.57
N HIS A 4 -3.08 -9.49 -4.32
CA HIS A 4 -2.70 -10.88 -4.11
C HIS A 4 -1.85 -11.05 -2.86
N ARG A 5 -2.16 -12.07 -2.06
CA ARG A 5 -1.30 -12.48 -0.95
C ARG A 5 0.05 -13.01 -1.45
N THR A 6 1.02 -12.99 -0.53
CA THR A 6 2.33 -13.60 -0.73
C THR A 6 2.25 -15.13 -0.81
N LYS A 7 3.33 -15.80 -1.23
CA LYS A 7 3.40 -17.27 -1.21
C LYS A 7 3.11 -17.84 0.19
N SER A 8 3.49 -17.11 1.24
CA SER A 8 3.23 -17.43 2.64
C SER A 8 1.84 -16.99 3.13
N LYS A 9 0.91 -16.62 2.23
CA LYS A 9 -0.46 -16.16 2.54
C LYS A 9 -0.55 -14.88 3.39
N VAL A 10 0.49 -14.04 3.39
CA VAL A 10 0.53 -12.73 4.08
C VAL A 10 0.26 -11.60 3.10
N LEU A 11 -0.35 -10.50 3.57
CA LEU A 11 -0.53 -9.28 2.79
C LEU A 11 0.82 -8.69 2.32
N PRO A 12 0.92 -8.25 1.05
CA PRO A 12 2.16 -7.75 0.45
C PRO A 12 2.43 -6.27 0.81
N VAL A 13 2.39 -5.94 2.10
CA VAL A 13 2.59 -4.59 2.64
C VAL A 13 3.94 -4.50 3.33
N TYR A 14 4.78 -3.56 2.90
CA TYR A 14 6.17 -3.47 3.35
C TYR A 14 6.55 -2.04 3.74
N THR A 15 7.42 -1.90 4.74
CA THR A 15 8.10 -0.65 5.02
C THR A 15 9.27 -0.49 4.04
N ASP A 16 9.36 0.67 3.40
CA ASP A 16 10.50 1.07 2.57
C ASP A 16 11.20 2.26 3.24
N ILE A 17 12.50 2.13 3.45
CA ILE A 17 13.32 3.12 4.15
C ILE A 17 14.42 3.57 3.20
N ARG A 18 14.46 4.88 2.91
CA ARG A 18 15.39 5.50 1.97
C ARG A 18 16.11 6.69 2.60
N ASN A 19 17.02 7.32 1.85
CA ASN A 19 17.75 8.52 2.25
C ASN A 19 18.47 8.37 3.60
N GLY A 20 19.28 7.30 3.74
CA GLY A 20 20.05 7.06 4.96
C GLY A 20 19.20 6.88 6.23
N GLY A 21 17.97 6.38 6.10
CA GLY A 21 17.10 6.11 7.24
C GLY A 21 16.02 7.16 7.50
N THR A 22 16.06 8.30 6.83
CA THR A 22 15.15 9.44 7.12
C THR A 22 13.81 9.33 6.41
N ARG A 23 13.77 8.72 5.22
CA ARG A 23 12.55 8.66 4.40
C ARG A 23 11.87 7.32 4.59
N HIS A 24 10.85 7.29 5.46
CA HIS A 24 9.98 6.14 5.65
C HIS A 24 8.75 6.20 4.74
N MET A 25 8.48 5.08 4.09
CA MET A 25 7.31 4.88 3.23
C MET A 25 6.73 3.49 3.49
N THR A 26 5.47 3.30 3.16
CA THR A 26 4.80 2.00 3.16
C THR A 26 4.39 1.68 1.73
N ILE A 27 4.71 0.48 1.24
CA ILE A 27 4.47 0.06 -0.13
C ILE A 27 3.56 -1.17 -0.14
N ILE A 28 2.52 -1.11 -0.95
CA ILE A 28 1.63 -2.21 -1.27
C ILE A 28 2.01 -2.75 -2.64
N ARG A 29 2.26 -4.06 -2.74
CA ARG A 29 2.65 -4.74 -3.98
C ARG A 29 1.58 -5.72 -4.44
N ARG A 30 1.83 -6.37 -5.58
CA ARG A 30 1.00 -7.46 -6.14
C ARG A 30 -0.46 -7.06 -6.38
N ILE A 31 -0.65 -5.86 -6.92
CA ILE A 31 -1.97 -5.33 -7.25
C ILE A 31 -2.28 -5.72 -8.68
N GLU A 32 -3.45 -6.32 -8.88
CA GLU A 32 -4.03 -6.61 -10.18
C GLU A 32 -5.17 -5.63 -10.48
N GLY A 33 -5.26 -5.17 -11.74
CA GLY A 33 -6.16 -4.10 -12.16
C GLY A 33 -5.67 -2.71 -11.73
N ASP A 34 -6.56 -1.73 -11.63
CA ASP A 34 -6.18 -0.33 -11.43
C ASP A 34 -5.80 0.00 -9.97
N ALA A 35 -4.50 0.24 -9.73
CA ALA A 35 -3.99 0.67 -8.43
C ALA A 35 -4.40 2.10 -8.03
N ASN A 36 -4.83 2.96 -8.96
CA ASN A 36 -5.29 4.31 -8.64
C ASN A 36 -6.59 4.27 -7.82
N VAL A 37 -7.46 3.30 -8.08
CA VAL A 37 -8.69 3.12 -7.30
C VAL A 37 -8.35 2.77 -5.85
N LEU A 38 -7.43 1.82 -5.63
CA LEU A 38 -6.93 1.48 -4.29
C LEU A 38 -6.28 2.69 -3.60
N ALA A 39 -5.47 3.46 -4.33
CA ALA A 39 -4.84 4.67 -3.78
C ALA A 39 -5.88 5.69 -3.32
N LYS A 40 -6.91 5.98 -4.12
CA LYS A 40 -7.99 6.92 -3.78
C LYS A 40 -8.76 6.48 -2.53
N GLU A 41 -9.09 5.20 -2.43
CA GLU A 41 -9.79 4.68 -1.25
C GLU A 41 -8.93 4.74 0.01
N LEU A 42 -7.62 4.49 -0.12
CA LEU A 42 -6.68 4.63 0.99
C LEU A 42 -6.52 6.09 1.44
N VAL A 43 -6.56 7.06 0.51
CA VAL A 43 -6.56 8.50 0.86
C VAL A 43 -7.72 8.81 1.80
N VAL A 44 -8.92 8.31 1.47
CA VAL A 44 -10.12 8.50 2.29
C VAL A 44 -10.00 7.75 3.62
N ALA A 45 -9.58 6.49 3.59
CA ALA A 45 -9.53 5.64 4.80
C ALA A 45 -8.47 6.10 5.82
N LEU A 46 -7.34 6.63 5.35
CA LEU A 46 -6.23 7.06 6.22
C LEU A 46 -6.17 8.58 6.43
N ASN A 47 -7.06 9.34 5.77
CA ASN A 47 -7.04 10.80 5.73
C ASN A 47 -5.64 11.36 5.37
N GLU A 48 -4.97 10.72 4.41
CA GLU A 48 -3.59 11.04 4.02
C GLU A 48 -3.56 11.33 2.51
N PRO A 49 -3.39 12.60 2.10
CA PRO A 49 -3.38 12.97 0.68
C PRO A 49 -2.09 12.54 -0.04
N ALA A 50 -1.01 12.20 0.67
CA ALA A 50 0.27 11.82 0.07
C ALA A 50 0.35 10.34 -0.39
N ILE A 51 -0.78 9.71 -0.72
CA ILE A 51 -0.85 8.33 -1.24
C ILE A 51 -0.89 8.36 -2.76
N LYS A 52 -0.02 7.58 -3.40
CA LYS A 52 0.11 7.57 -4.87
C LYS A 52 0.30 6.15 -5.40
N ALA A 53 -0.33 5.86 -6.53
CA ALA A 53 0.00 4.68 -7.31
C ALA A 53 1.21 4.97 -8.21
N LYS A 54 2.09 3.98 -8.35
CA LYS A 54 3.15 3.95 -9.36
C LYS A 54 2.67 3.12 -10.52
N GLU A 55 2.44 3.78 -11.66
CA GLU A 55 1.93 3.15 -12.88
C GLU A 55 2.87 2.05 -13.39
N LEU A 56 4.18 2.29 -13.40
CA LEU A 56 5.17 1.35 -13.95
C LEU A 56 5.11 -0.06 -13.32
N ASN A 57 4.92 -0.14 -12.00
CA ASN A 57 4.96 -1.40 -11.25
C ASN A 57 3.60 -1.74 -10.62
N ASN A 58 2.58 -0.92 -10.87
CA ASN A 58 1.27 -1.01 -10.25
C ASN A 58 1.33 -1.16 -8.71
N HIS A 59 2.18 -0.37 -8.06
CA HIS A 59 2.35 -0.37 -6.59
C HIS A 59 1.70 0.86 -5.99
N VAL A 60 1.11 0.74 -4.81
CA VAL A 60 0.66 1.91 -4.04
C VAL A 60 1.68 2.26 -2.99
N ILE A 61 1.99 3.55 -2.86
CA ILE A 61 2.93 4.08 -1.90
C ILE A 61 2.23 5.07 -0.98
N VAL A 62 2.39 4.84 0.31
CA VAL A 62 1.91 5.66 1.41
C VAL A 62 3.10 6.29 2.11
N LYS A 63 3.01 7.57 2.48
CA LYS A 63 4.06 8.25 3.25
C LYS A 63 4.08 7.74 4.70
N GLY A 64 5.28 7.57 5.27
CA GLY A 64 5.46 7.18 6.67
C GLY A 64 5.35 5.67 6.94
N ARG A 65 5.40 5.32 8.23
CA ARG A 65 5.28 3.94 8.74
C ARG A 65 3.80 3.66 9.02
N ARG A 66 3.09 3.13 8.04
CA ARG A 66 1.63 2.91 8.05
C ARG A 66 1.25 1.46 7.76
N THR A 67 2.19 0.53 7.93
CA THR A 67 1.98 -0.90 7.63
C THR A 67 0.77 -1.48 8.35
N ILE A 68 0.61 -1.20 9.64
CA ILE A 68 -0.51 -1.72 10.45
C ILE A 68 -1.85 -1.18 9.95
N ASP A 69 -1.94 0.13 9.72
CA ASP A 69 -3.17 0.79 9.24
C ASP A 69 -3.58 0.24 7.87
N VAL A 70 -2.61 0.09 6.97
CA VAL A 70 -2.82 -0.45 5.62
C VAL A 70 -3.22 -1.93 5.67
N CYS A 71 -2.57 -2.75 6.51
CA CYS A 71 -2.94 -4.15 6.67
C CYS A 71 -4.39 -4.27 7.17
N ARG A 72 -4.76 -3.51 8.21
CA ARG A 72 -6.12 -3.51 8.75
C ARG A 72 -7.16 -3.14 7.69
N PHE A 73 -6.87 -2.13 6.87
CA PHE A 73 -7.74 -1.74 5.76
C PHE A 73 -7.92 -2.87 4.73
N LEU A 74 -6.83 -3.51 4.32
CA LEU A 74 -6.87 -4.61 3.33
C LEU A 74 -7.56 -5.86 3.89
N GLU A 75 -7.34 -6.18 5.16
CA GLU A 75 -8.01 -7.29 5.87
C GLU A 75 -9.52 -7.05 5.97
N ALA A 76 -9.95 -5.83 6.31
CA ALA A 76 -11.37 -5.47 6.36
C ALA A 76 -12.08 -5.61 5.01
N LYS A 77 -11.34 -5.50 3.90
CA LYS A 77 -11.84 -5.73 2.54
C LYS A 77 -11.78 -7.19 2.08
N GLY A 78 -11.15 -8.09 2.86
CA GLY A 78 -11.08 -9.52 2.55
C GLY A 78 -10.03 -9.91 1.51
N PHE A 79 -8.97 -9.11 1.32
CA PHE A 79 -7.84 -9.46 0.45
C PHE A 79 -6.86 -10.47 1.09
#